data_AF-A0AA41X916-F1
#
_entry.id   AF-A0AA41X916-F1
#
_cell.length_a   1.000
_cell.length_b   1.000
_cell.length_c   1.000
_cell.angle_alpha   90.00
_cell.angle_beta   90.00
_cell.angle_gamma   90.00
#
_symmetry.space_group_name_H-M   'P 1'
#
loop_
_entity.id
_entity.type
_entity.pdbx_description
1 polymer ?
#
loop_
_entity_poly.entity_id
_entity_poly.type
_entity_poly.pdbx_seq_one_letter_code
_entity_poly.pdbx_strand_id
1 'polypeptide(L)'
;MIHDAKFSVWNETLRLLQQRFTRKSIASRTSFEQEELLPFLQKREYQLAAASIPELAPHRFAAFAVFAAAQPGEKLGTLILEYKEEDDMLDIEQLYFV
;
A
#
# COMPACT_ATOMS: atom_id res chain seq x y z
N MET A 1 -13.02 21.45 9.92
CA MET A 1 -12.34 20.62 10.95
C MET A 1 -12.53 19.10 10.79
N ILE A 2 -13.35 18.59 9.86
CA ILE A 2 -13.51 17.13 9.62
C ILE A 2 -12.38 16.54 8.73
N HIS A 3 -11.71 17.38 7.92
CA HIS A 3 -10.56 16.93 7.10
C HIS A 3 -9.35 16.53 7.97
N ASP A 4 -9.01 17.28 9.02
CA ASP A 4 -7.80 17.01 9.83
C ASP A 4 -7.84 15.69 10.60
N ALA A 5 -9.00 15.31 11.13
CA ALA A 5 -9.14 14.05 11.87
C ALA A 5 -8.96 12.82 10.95
N LYS A 6 -9.41 12.91 9.69
CA LYS A 6 -9.31 11.82 8.70
C LYS A 6 -7.86 11.62 8.23
N PHE A 7 -7.14 12.70 7.96
CA PHE A 7 -5.72 12.63 7.65
C PHE A 7 -4.92 12.08 8.82
N SER A 8 -5.28 12.41 10.05
CA SER A 8 -4.61 11.85 11.24
C SER A 8 -4.75 10.33 11.35
N VAL A 9 -5.93 9.77 11.05
CA VAL A 9 -6.15 8.31 11.11
C VAL A 9 -5.44 7.59 9.94
N TRP A 10 -5.44 8.19 8.75
CA TRP A 10 -4.69 7.65 7.61
C TRP A 10 -3.18 7.67 7.87
N ASN A 11 -2.63 8.78 8.37
CA ASN A 11 -1.21 8.91 8.67
C ASN A 11 -0.74 7.85 9.67
N GLU A 12 -1.56 7.56 10.69
CA GLU A 12 -1.28 6.48 11.64
C GLU A 12 -1.33 5.11 10.96
N THR A 13 -2.31 4.88 10.09
CA THR A 13 -2.40 3.64 9.30
C THR A 13 -1.18 3.46 8.39
N LEU A 14 -0.75 4.52 7.71
CA LEU A 14 0.43 4.52 6.84
C LEU A 14 1.70 4.23 7.65
N ARG A 15 1.84 4.83 8.84
CA ARG A 15 2.95 4.57 9.76
C ARG A 15 3.01 3.10 10.16
N LEU A 16 1.87 2.51 10.55
CA LEU A 16 1.78 1.10 10.91
C LEU A 16 2.06 0.17 9.72
N LEU A 17 1.61 0.55 8.53
CA LEU A 17 1.84 -0.17 7.28
C LEU A 17 3.33 -0.20 6.93
N GLN A 18 4.00 0.95 6.99
CA GLN A 18 5.44 1.06 6.77
C GLN A 18 6.23 0.28 7.83
N GLN A 19 5.89 0.41 9.11
CA GLN A 19 6.55 -0.35 10.19
C GLN A 19 6.42 -1.86 10.01
N ARG A 20 5.28 -2.33 9.47
CA ARG A 20 5.00 -3.76 9.34
C ARG A 20 5.66 -4.38 8.11
N PHE A 21 5.75 -3.64 7.00
CA PHE A 21 6.06 -4.23 5.70
C PHE A 21 7.35 -3.72 5.05
N THR A 22 7.88 -2.55 5.42
CA THR A 22 9.17 -2.10 4.88
C THR A 22 10.29 -3.06 5.29
N ARG A 23 11.14 -3.45 4.34
CA ARG A 23 12.20 -4.49 4.44
C ARG A 23 11.69 -5.89 4.78
N LYS A 24 10.40 -6.15 4.60
CA LYS A 24 9.89 -7.51 4.75
C LYS A 24 10.24 -8.32 3.51
N SER A 25 10.91 -9.44 3.71
CA SER A 25 11.09 -10.47 2.68
C SER A 25 9.79 -11.25 2.47
N ILE A 26 9.42 -11.39 1.20
CA ILE A 26 8.22 -12.09 0.74
C ILE A 26 8.60 -13.08 -0.36
N ALA A 27 7.93 -14.23 -0.37
CA ALA A 27 8.17 -15.26 -1.37
C ALA A 27 7.45 -14.97 -2.71
N SER A 28 6.37 -14.20 -2.66
CA SER A 28 5.52 -13.90 -3.82
C SER A 28 4.86 -12.55 -3.64
N ARG A 29 5.03 -11.68 -4.65
CA ARG A 29 4.36 -10.38 -4.72
C ARG A 29 2.85 -10.52 -4.64
N THR A 30 2.26 -11.38 -5.47
CA THR A 30 0.82 -11.59 -5.53
C THR A 30 0.26 -12.09 -4.20
N SER A 31 0.92 -13.06 -3.56
CA SER A 31 0.48 -13.60 -2.27
C SER A 31 0.53 -12.53 -1.19
N PHE A 32 1.62 -11.76 -1.11
CA PHE A 32 1.72 -10.65 -0.18
C PHE A 32 0.61 -9.60 -0.38
N GLU A 33 0.40 -9.16 -1.62
CA GLU A 33 -0.59 -8.13 -1.95
C GLU A 33 -2.02 -8.57 -1.58
N GLN A 34 -2.38 -9.83 -1.85
CA GLN A 34 -3.73 -10.37 -1.65
C GLN A 34 -4.00 -10.86 -0.22
N GLU A 35 -3.01 -11.48 0.43
CA GLU A 35 -3.21 -12.18 1.70
C GLU A 35 -2.77 -11.35 2.91
N GLU A 36 -1.93 -10.33 2.70
CA GLU A 36 -1.42 -9.50 3.79
C GLU A 36 -1.79 -8.03 3.64
N LEU A 37 -1.41 -7.40 2.52
CA LEU A 37 -1.61 -5.96 2.31
C LEU A 37 -3.10 -5.60 2.25
N LEU A 38 -3.85 -6.27 1.38
CA LEU A 38 -5.29 -6.03 1.22
C LEU A 38 -6.05 -6.28 2.54
N PRO A 39 -5.90 -7.41 3.25
CA PRO A 39 -6.56 -7.61 4.53
C PRO A 39 -6.13 -6.63 5.62
N PHE A 40 -4.87 -6.18 5.64
CA PHE A 40 -4.40 -5.18 6.60
C PHE A 40 -5.16 -3.85 6.47
N LEU A 41 -5.39 -3.41 5.23
CA LEU A 41 -6.09 -2.17 4.92
C LEU A 41 -7.60 -2.31 5.07
N GLN A 42 -8.20 -3.43 4.65
CA GLN A 42 -9.63 -3.69 4.83
C GLN A 42 -10.05 -3.71 6.30
N LYS A 43 -9.22 -4.29 7.19
CA LYS A 43 -9.45 -4.25 8.65
C LYS A 43 -9.43 -2.84 9.24
N ARG A 44 -8.90 -1.86 8.51
CA ARG A 44 -8.86 -0.44 8.86
C ARG A 44 -9.82 0.40 8.02
N GLU A 45 -10.79 -0.25 7.38
CA GLU A 45 -11.82 0.41 6.57
C GLU A 45 -11.25 1.14 5.34
N TYR A 46 -10.17 0.60 4.75
CA TYR A 46 -9.61 1.07 3.49
C TYR A 46 -9.74 0.02 2.39
N GLN A 47 -9.95 0.47 1.16
CA GLN A 47 -10.04 -0.35 -0.04
C GLN A 47 -8.92 0.00 -1.00
N LEU A 48 -8.43 -0.99 -1.73
CA LEU A 48 -7.43 -0.84 -2.78
C LEU A 48 -8.02 -1.14 -4.15
N ALA A 49 -7.61 -0.36 -5.15
CA ALA A 49 -7.76 -0.71 -6.55
C ALA A 49 -6.39 -0.65 -7.23
N ALA A 50 -6.06 -1.64 -8.06
CA ALA A 50 -4.82 -1.62 -8.83
C ALA A 50 -4.74 -0.34 -9.68
N ALA A 51 -3.58 0.31 -9.63
CA ALA A 51 -3.29 1.51 -10.41
C ALA A 51 -2.04 1.26 -11.28
N SER A 52 -1.99 1.92 -12.42
CA SER A 52 -0.81 1.93 -13.29
C SER A 52 -0.23 3.32 -13.30
N ILE A 53 1.08 3.43 -13.07
CA ILE A 53 1.86 4.66 -13.22
C ILE A 53 2.86 4.39 -14.35
N PRO A 54 2.67 4.99 -15.54
CA PRO A 54 3.46 4.68 -16.74
C PRO A 54 4.98 4.78 -16.56
N GLU A 55 5.43 5.68 -15.69
CA GLU A 55 6.84 5.97 -15.43
C GLU A 55 7.50 4.95 -14.48
N LEU A 56 6.71 4.10 -13.82
CA LEU A 56 7.23 3.10 -12.89
C LEU A 56 7.40 1.75 -13.57
N ALA A 57 8.60 1.17 -13.42
CA ALA A 57 8.92 -0.16 -13.90
C ALA A 57 8.02 -1.22 -13.24
N PRO A 58 7.15 -1.94 -13.98
CA PRO A 58 6.14 -2.83 -13.38
C PRO A 58 6.72 -4.02 -12.61
N HIS A 59 7.95 -4.44 -12.93
CA HIS A 59 8.64 -5.52 -12.18
C HIS A 59 9.11 -5.04 -10.80
N ARG A 60 9.45 -3.76 -10.67
CA ARG A 60 9.97 -3.16 -9.43
C ARG A 60 8.86 -2.54 -8.59
N PHE A 61 7.76 -2.08 -9.20
CA PHE A 61 6.73 -1.33 -8.49
C PHE A 61 5.33 -1.93 -8.61
N ALA A 62 4.57 -1.86 -7.52
CA ALA A 62 3.11 -1.96 -7.50
C ALA A 62 2.52 -0.61 -7.11
N ALA A 63 1.40 -0.24 -7.72
CA ALA A 63 0.65 0.95 -7.33
C ALA A 63 -0.81 0.60 -7.09
N PHE A 64 -1.39 1.20 -6.04
CA PHE A 64 -2.78 1.00 -5.65
C PHE A 64 -3.42 2.34 -5.30
N ALA A 65 -4.56 2.65 -5.93
CA ALA A 65 -5.41 3.72 -5.45
C ALA A 65 -6.08 3.30 -4.13
N VAL A 66 -6.01 4.17 -3.12
CA VAL A 66 -6.56 3.92 -1.78
C VAL A 66 -7.84 4.71 -1.59
N PHE A 67 -8.88 4.07 -1.07
CA PHE A 67 -10.17 4.67 -0.78
C PHE A 67 -10.57 4.40 0.68
N ALA A 68 -11.21 5.37 1.33
CA ALA A 68 -11.89 5.12 2.61
C ALA A 68 -13.23 4.43 2.36
N ALA A 69 -13.53 3.34 3.06
CA ALA A 69 -14.79 2.62 2.93
C ALA A 69 -16.00 3.50 3.32
N ALA A 70 -15.82 4.43 4.26
CA ALA A 70 -16.86 5.38 4.66
C ALA A 70 -17.23 6.41 3.57
N GLN A 71 -16.41 6.58 2.53
CA GLN A 71 -16.65 7.49 1.42
C GLN A 71 -16.30 6.81 0.09
N PRO A 72 -17.14 5.87 -0.37
CA PRO A 72 -16.89 5.15 -1.61
C PRO A 72 -16.73 6.13 -2.77
N GLY A 73 -15.61 6.04 -3.49
CA GLY A 73 -15.32 6.87 -4.66
C GLY A 73 -14.42 8.09 -4.41
N GLU A 74 -14.16 8.49 -3.16
CA GLU A 74 -13.17 9.51 -2.85
C GLU A 74 -11.78 8.86 -2.68
N LYS A 75 -10.91 9.06 -3.68
CA LYS A 75 -9.53 8.58 -3.64
C LYS A 75 -8.74 9.39 -2.61
N LEU A 76 -8.16 8.72 -1.61
CA LEU A 76 -7.28 9.33 -0.61
C LEU A 76 -5.88 9.63 -1.18
N GLY A 77 -5.41 8.76 -2.06
CA GLY A 77 -4.09 8.84 -2.68
C GLY A 77 -3.72 7.53 -3.35
N THR A 78 -2.44 7.39 -3.70
CA THR A 78 -1.86 6.18 -4.30
C THR A 78 -0.77 5.65 -3.40
N LEU A 79 -0.94 4.41 -2.95
CA LEU A 79 0.10 3.63 -2.30
C LEU A 79 0.99 2.98 -3.37
N ILE A 80 2.29 3.18 -3.28
CA ILE A 80 3.27 2.58 -4.19
C ILE A 80 4.20 1.70 -3.35
N LEU A 81 4.37 0.45 -3.76
CA LEU A 81 5.31 -0.48 -3.15
C LEU A 81 6.46 -0.69 -4.10
N GLU A 82 7.66 -0.59 -3.57
CA GLU A 82 8.90 -0.92 -4.26
C GLU A 82 9.38 -2.29 -3.80
N TYR A 83 9.68 -3.14 -4.77
CA TYR A 83 10.21 -4.47 -4.57
C TYR A 83 11.63 -4.53 -5.09
N LYS A 84 12.49 -5.22 -4.36
CA LYS A 84 13.85 -5.54 -4.77
C LYS A 84 14.02 -7.05 -4.74
N GLU A 85 14.53 -7.61 -5.83
CA GLU A 85 14.93 -9.01 -5.85
C GLU A 85 16.32 -9.14 -5.21
N GLU A 86 16.44 -10.01 -4.20
CA GLU A 86 17.70 -10.39 -3.56
C GLU A 86 17.72 -11.92 -3.38
N ASP A 87 18.69 -12.61 -3.98
CA ASP A 87 18.98 -14.04 -3.78
C ASP A 87 17.73 -14.94 -3.73
N ASP A 88 16.91 -14.91 -4.80
CA ASP A 88 15.65 -15.65 -4.98
C ASP A 88 14.47 -15.24 -4.07
N MET A 89 14.63 -14.16 -3.30
CA MET A 89 13.58 -13.56 -2.47
C MET A 89 13.21 -12.16 -2.97
N LEU A 90 11.98 -11.72 -2.68
CA LEU A 90 11.51 -10.36 -2.96
C LEU A 90 11.43 -9.59 -1.64
N ASP A 91 12.20 -8.52 -1.51
CA ASP A 91 12.08 -7.61 -0.38
C ASP A 91 11.20 -6.42 -0.75
N ILE A 92 10.33 -6.04 0.17
CA ILE A 92 9.62 -4.76 0.07
C ILE A 92 10.61 -3.67 0.47
N GLU A 93 11.26 -3.03 -0.49
CA GLU A 93 12.32 -2.04 -0.24
C GLU A 93 11.74 -0.82 0.47
N GLN A 94 10.69 -0.22 -0.10
CA GLN A 94 10.00 0.95 0.44
C GLN A 94 8.51 0.99 0.08
N LEU A 95 7.77 1.80 0.84
CA LEU A 95 6.37 2.12 0.58
C LEU A 95 6.18 3.64 0.55
N TYR A 96 5.67 4.14 -0.57
CA TYR A 96 5.39 5.55 -0.80
C TYR A 96 3.88 5.79 -0.81
N PHE A 97 3.47 6.98 -0.39
CA PHE A 97 2.09 7.43 -0.53
C PHE A 97 2.07 8.81 -1.16
N VAL A 98 1.35 8.96 -2.28
CA VAL A 98 1.26 10.18 -3.09
C VAL A 98 -0.17 10.60 -3.36
#